data_AF-A2Z7A2-F1
#
_entry.id   AF-A2Z7A2-F1
#
_cell.length_a   1.000
_cell.length_b   1.000
_cell.length_c   1.000
_cell.angle_alpha   90.00
_cell.angle_beta   90.00
_cell.angle_gamma   90.00
#
_symmetry.space_group_name_H-M   'P 1'
#
loop_
_entity.id
_entity.type
_entity.pdbx_description
1 polymer ?
#
loop_
_entity_poly.entity_id
_entity_poly.type
_entity_poly.pdbx_seq_one_letter_code
_entity_poly.pdbx_strand_id
1 'polypeptide(L)'
;MDRELVRTVKLATKNHAGVLFRRAVRHLPHIVAVTALVAAAPRLSTLLAAAAAGGVGGGSTMRWARALWSDLAGELGPSAPALAVACWAAALAAYTYAASRPRPVYLIDLAGYKAPREHEASRAKTIAHFGRCGRFSGESMAFQKRMLERSGLGEATHFPTSLISLPVDMCLRTAREESHAVIFGVVDEVLRKSGVAAADVGVLIFNSSLLSPTPSFTSLIVNRYGMRPGVSLPQPQRHGMQRRHHRH
;
A
#
# COMPACT_ATOMS: atom_id res chain seq x y z
N MET A 1 -18.67 13.70 23.12
CA MET A 1 -18.35 13.18 21.78
C MET A 1 -17.07 13.86 21.31
N ASP A 2 -16.01 13.08 21.10
CA ASP A 2 -14.62 13.56 21.13
C ASP A 2 -14.24 14.34 19.86
N ARG A 3 -13.61 15.52 20.02
CA ARG A 3 -13.18 16.39 18.90
C ARG A 3 -12.16 15.69 18.00
N GLU A 4 -11.38 14.79 18.58
CA GLU A 4 -10.45 13.91 17.87
C GLU A 4 -11.19 12.98 16.91
N LEU A 5 -12.26 12.33 17.36
CA LEU A 5 -13.07 11.43 16.53
C LEU A 5 -13.65 12.14 15.31
N VAL A 6 -14.12 13.38 15.48
CA VAL A 6 -14.65 14.21 14.38
C VAL A 6 -13.55 14.59 13.39
N ARG A 7 -12.31 14.85 13.85
CA ARG A 7 -11.15 15.09 12.97
C ARG A 7 -10.77 13.84 12.21
N THR A 8 -10.74 12.67 12.86
CA THR A 8 -10.42 11.39 12.22
C THR A 8 -11.44 11.04 11.15
N VAL A 9 -12.74 11.21 11.43
CA VAL A 9 -13.81 10.99 10.45
C VAL A 9 -13.68 11.97 9.29
N LYS A 10 -13.49 13.28 9.53
CA LYS A 10 -13.28 14.26 8.44
C LYS A 10 -12.06 13.94 7.58
N LEU A 11 -10.96 13.49 8.19
CA LEU A 11 -9.74 13.12 7.48
C LEU A 11 -9.96 11.85 6.64
N ALA A 12 -10.67 10.85 7.20
CA ALA A 12 -11.08 9.65 6.49
C ALA A 12 -11.98 9.97 5.29
N THR A 13 -13.00 10.83 5.47
CA THR A 13 -13.89 11.25 4.37
C THR A 13 -13.15 12.03 3.28
N LYS A 14 -12.20 12.90 3.67
CA LYS A 14 -11.37 13.66 2.70
C LYS A 14 -10.44 12.73 1.93
N ASN A 15 -9.84 11.75 2.60
CA ASN A 15 -9.03 10.73 1.95
C ASN A 15 -9.89 9.87 1.01
N HIS A 16 -11.09 9.47 1.43
CA HIS A 16 -12.02 8.68 0.62
C HIS A 16 -12.51 9.46 -0.61
N ALA A 17 -12.83 10.75 -0.47
CA ALA A 17 -13.15 11.64 -1.58
C ALA A 17 -11.97 11.81 -2.54
N GLY A 18 -10.74 11.91 -2.03
CA GLY A 18 -9.52 11.93 -2.85
C GLY A 18 -9.29 10.61 -3.61
N VAL A 19 -9.65 9.47 -3.02
CA VAL A 19 -9.62 8.16 -3.69
C VAL A 19 -10.68 8.07 -4.78
N LEU A 20 -11.92 8.50 -4.52
CA LEU A 20 -12.99 8.54 -5.50
C LEU A 20 -12.69 9.49 -6.66
N PHE A 21 -12.14 10.68 -6.38
CA PHE A 21 -11.68 11.62 -7.41
C PHE A 21 -10.57 11.01 -8.26
N ARG A 22 -9.56 10.38 -7.65
CA ARG A 22 -8.51 9.67 -8.41
C ARG A 22 -9.06 8.50 -9.23
N ARG A 23 -10.09 7.80 -8.74
CA ARG A 23 -10.79 6.74 -9.47
C ARG A 23 -11.57 7.29 -10.66
N ALA A 24 -12.27 8.42 -10.51
CA ALA A 24 -12.95 9.11 -11.59
C ALA A 24 -11.95 9.61 -12.65
N VAL A 25 -10.84 10.21 -12.23
CA VAL A 25 -9.75 10.66 -13.12
C VAL A 25 -9.08 9.48 -13.85
N ARG A 26 -9.03 8.28 -13.25
CA ARG A 26 -8.55 7.05 -13.89
C ARG A 26 -9.44 6.56 -15.03
N HIS A 27 -10.76 6.80 -14.94
CA HIS A 27 -11.70 6.47 -16.03
C HIS A 27 -11.79 7.56 -17.09
N LEU A 28 -11.33 8.78 -16.80
CA LEU A 28 -11.33 9.90 -17.73
C LEU A 28 -10.64 9.63 -19.08
N PRO A 29 -9.46 8.99 -19.17
CA PRO A 29 -8.86 8.65 -20.48
C PRO A 29 -9.68 7.59 -21.24
N HIS A 30 -10.33 6.65 -20.54
CA HIS A 30 -11.25 5.71 -21.18
C HIS A 30 -12.53 6.41 -21.64
N ILE A 31 -13.08 7.33 -20.85
CA ILE A 31 -14.25 8.12 -21.22
C ILE A 31 -13.91 9.03 -22.41
N VAL A 32 -12.75 9.68 -22.42
CA VAL A 32 -12.27 10.48 -23.55
C VAL A 32 -12.02 9.62 -24.79
N ALA A 33 -11.46 8.41 -24.63
CA ALA A 33 -11.29 7.48 -25.74
C ALA A 33 -12.64 6.96 -26.26
N VAL A 34 -13.61 6.65 -25.39
CA VAL A 34 -14.95 6.22 -25.78
C VAL A 34 -15.75 7.37 -26.36
N THR A 35 -15.68 8.60 -25.84
CA THR A 35 -16.34 9.76 -26.45
C THR A 35 -15.68 10.15 -27.76
N ALA A 36 -14.36 10.04 -27.89
CA ALA A 36 -13.69 10.18 -29.17
C ALA A 36 -14.13 9.08 -30.16
N LEU A 37 -14.28 7.84 -29.71
CA LEU A 37 -14.71 6.71 -30.53
C LEU A 37 -16.19 6.79 -30.88
N VAL A 38 -17.06 7.30 -30.01
CA VAL A 38 -18.49 7.57 -30.25
C VAL A 38 -18.71 8.83 -31.08
N ALA A 39 -17.83 9.83 -30.99
CA ALA A 39 -17.86 11.01 -31.88
C ALA A 39 -17.26 10.71 -33.26
N ALA A 40 -16.29 9.79 -33.32
CA ALA A 40 -15.67 9.32 -34.56
C ALA A 40 -16.47 8.20 -35.23
N ALA A 41 -17.17 7.33 -34.49
CA ALA A 41 -17.90 6.18 -35.05
C ALA A 41 -18.99 6.55 -36.05
N PRO A 42 -19.83 7.59 -35.86
CA PRO A 42 -20.77 8.06 -36.88
C PRO A 42 -20.06 8.50 -38.16
N ARG A 43 -18.85 9.06 -38.01
CA ARG A 43 -18.01 9.52 -39.13
C ARG A 43 -17.23 8.36 -39.77
N LEU A 44 -16.92 7.32 -39.00
CA LEU A 44 -16.32 6.07 -39.47
C LEU A 44 -17.36 5.16 -40.14
N SER A 45 -18.62 5.22 -39.72
CA SER A 45 -19.73 4.51 -40.37
C SER A 45 -20.14 5.17 -41.69
N THR A 46 -20.07 6.50 -41.81
CA THR A 46 -20.24 7.16 -43.12
C THR A 46 -19.06 6.85 -44.04
N LEU A 47 -17.84 6.74 -43.50
CA LEU A 47 -16.64 6.25 -44.20
C LEU A 47 -16.76 4.81 -44.69
N LEU A 48 -17.21 3.90 -43.82
CA LEU A 48 -17.40 2.47 -44.14
C LEU A 48 -18.58 2.25 -45.09
N ALA A 49 -19.67 3.02 -44.96
CA ALA A 49 -20.79 2.99 -45.90
C ALA A 49 -20.37 3.50 -47.29
N ALA A 50 -19.53 4.54 -47.36
CA ALA A 50 -18.95 5.03 -48.61
C ALA A 50 -17.95 4.03 -49.22
N ALA A 51 -17.17 3.31 -48.39
CA ALA A 51 -16.26 2.27 -48.84
C ALA A 51 -16.98 0.98 -49.29
N ALA A 52 -18.09 0.60 -48.64
CA ALA A 52 -18.87 -0.59 -48.97
C ALA A 52 -19.73 -0.41 -50.24
N ALA A 53 -20.07 0.82 -50.60
CA ALA A 53 -20.71 1.14 -51.88
C ALA A 53 -19.73 1.10 -53.08
N GLY A 54 -18.42 0.98 -52.84
CA GLY A 54 -17.37 0.97 -53.87
C GLY A 54 -16.73 -0.41 -54.03
N GLY A 55 -17.32 -1.26 -54.86
CA GLY A 55 -16.68 -2.51 -55.28
C GLY A 55 -15.44 -2.29 -56.15
N VAL A 56 -14.42 -3.12 -55.90
CA VAL A 56 -13.36 -3.59 -56.82
C VAL A 56 -12.20 -2.63 -57.15
N GLY A 57 -10.97 -3.14 -56.97
CA GLY A 57 -9.81 -2.76 -57.79
C GLY A 57 -8.64 -2.12 -57.04
N GLY A 58 -7.54 -2.87 -56.92
CA GLY A 58 -6.25 -2.37 -56.44
C GLY A 58 -5.82 -1.09 -57.17
N GLY A 59 -5.42 -0.08 -56.39
CA GLY A 59 -5.14 1.29 -56.86
C GLY A 59 -6.17 2.34 -56.42
N SER A 60 -7.36 1.91 -55.98
CA SER A 60 -8.47 2.77 -55.52
C SER A 60 -8.31 3.30 -54.08
N THR A 61 -7.58 2.59 -53.23
CA THR A 61 -7.49 2.90 -51.79
C THR A 61 -6.96 4.29 -51.47
N MET A 62 -6.01 4.75 -52.29
CA MET A 62 -5.41 6.06 -52.18
C MET A 62 -6.25 7.17 -52.81
N ARG A 63 -7.22 6.84 -53.68
CA ARG A 63 -8.09 7.82 -54.35
C ARG A 63 -9.31 8.16 -53.50
N TRP A 64 -9.97 7.17 -52.90
CA TRP A 64 -11.11 7.45 -52.02
C TRP A 64 -10.67 8.11 -50.72
N ALA A 65 -9.52 7.71 -50.16
CA ALA A 65 -8.94 8.39 -48.99
C ALA A 65 -8.59 9.86 -49.29
N ARG A 66 -8.17 10.14 -50.54
CA ARG A 66 -7.85 11.50 -51.02
C ARG A 66 -9.09 12.32 -51.35
N ALA A 67 -10.13 11.71 -51.92
CA ALA A 67 -11.44 12.34 -52.16
C ALA A 67 -12.14 12.71 -50.85
N LEU A 68 -12.06 11.80 -49.89
CA LEU A 68 -12.59 12.03 -48.55
C LEU A 68 -11.78 13.09 -47.79
N TRP A 69 -10.45 13.13 -47.97
CA TRP A 69 -9.61 14.19 -47.45
C TRP A 69 -9.94 15.55 -48.09
N SER A 70 -10.26 15.60 -49.38
CA SER A 70 -10.69 16.84 -50.04
C SER A 70 -12.07 17.32 -49.58
N ASP A 71 -13.02 16.42 -49.33
CA ASP A 71 -14.35 16.80 -48.78
C ASP A 71 -14.25 17.29 -47.34
N LEU A 72 -13.43 16.62 -46.51
CA LEU A 72 -13.13 17.06 -45.13
C LEU A 72 -12.33 18.38 -45.09
N ALA A 73 -11.41 18.60 -46.03
CA ALA A 73 -10.68 19.85 -46.15
C ALA A 73 -11.55 21.01 -46.69
N GLY A 74 -12.61 20.68 -47.44
CA GLY A 74 -13.59 21.64 -47.96
C GLY A 74 -14.50 22.23 -46.88
N GLU A 75 -14.98 21.42 -45.94
CA GLU A 75 -15.88 21.91 -44.87
C GLU A 75 -15.15 22.53 -43.66
N LEU A 76 -13.92 22.13 -43.36
CA LEU A 76 -13.13 22.64 -42.23
C LEU A 76 -12.11 23.72 -42.61
N GLY A 77 -11.94 23.98 -43.91
CA GLY A 77 -10.90 24.88 -44.43
C GLY A 77 -9.48 24.30 -44.28
N PRO A 78 -8.42 25.09 -44.58
CA PRO A 78 -7.02 24.63 -44.63
C PRO A 78 -6.43 24.14 -43.28
N SER A 79 -7.21 24.16 -42.19
CA SER A 79 -6.81 23.77 -40.84
C SER A 79 -7.19 22.34 -40.45
N ALA A 80 -7.95 21.60 -41.28
CA ALA A 80 -8.40 20.23 -41.00
C ALA A 80 -7.27 19.22 -40.68
N PRO A 81 -6.13 19.20 -41.42
CA PRO A 81 -4.99 18.34 -41.11
C PRO A 81 -4.37 18.69 -39.75
N ALA A 82 -4.26 19.99 -39.48
CA ALA A 82 -3.63 20.51 -38.27
C ALA A 82 -4.47 20.17 -37.02
N LEU A 83 -5.79 20.24 -37.12
CA LEU A 83 -6.72 19.82 -36.07
C LEU A 83 -6.63 18.32 -35.78
N ALA A 84 -6.57 17.47 -36.82
CA ALA A 84 -6.43 16.03 -36.63
C ALA A 84 -5.11 15.65 -35.94
N VAL A 85 -3.99 16.29 -36.34
CA VAL A 85 -2.68 16.10 -35.70
C VAL A 85 -2.69 16.61 -34.26
N ALA A 86 -3.31 17.77 -33.99
CA ALA A 86 -3.43 18.31 -32.63
C ALA A 86 -4.24 17.39 -31.72
N CYS A 87 -5.34 16.80 -32.21
CA CYS A 87 -6.14 15.83 -31.45
C CYS A 87 -5.37 14.55 -31.14
N TRP A 88 -4.61 14.02 -32.11
CA TRP A 88 -3.75 12.85 -31.90
C TRP A 88 -2.62 13.12 -30.91
N ALA A 89 -1.96 14.28 -31.02
CA ALA A 89 -0.93 14.70 -30.09
C ALA A 89 -1.48 14.86 -28.67
N ALA A 90 -2.66 15.46 -28.52
CA ALA A 90 -3.34 15.60 -27.23
C ALA A 90 -3.73 14.23 -26.63
N ALA A 91 -4.24 13.30 -27.44
CA ALA A 91 -4.58 11.95 -27.00
C ALA A 91 -3.33 11.16 -26.57
N LEU A 92 -2.24 11.25 -27.33
CA LEU A 92 -0.97 10.61 -26.98
C LEU A 92 -0.36 11.22 -25.72
N ALA A 93 -0.41 12.54 -25.57
CA ALA A 93 0.05 13.23 -24.36
C ALA A 93 -0.79 12.83 -23.14
N ALA A 94 -2.11 12.73 -23.28
CA ALA A 94 -3.00 12.27 -22.21
C ALA A 94 -2.73 10.80 -21.83
N TYR A 95 -2.52 9.92 -22.80
CA TYR A 95 -2.20 8.50 -22.56
C TYR A 95 -0.85 8.33 -21.86
N THR A 96 0.20 8.99 -22.37
CA THR A 96 1.55 8.92 -21.77
C THR A 96 1.56 9.55 -20.38
N TYR A 97 0.85 10.65 -20.15
CA TYR A 97 0.64 11.22 -18.81
C TYR A 97 -0.08 10.25 -17.89
N ALA A 98 -1.18 9.62 -18.32
CA ALA A 98 -1.91 8.65 -17.52
C ALA A 98 -1.09 7.38 -17.21
N ALA A 99 -0.30 6.89 -18.18
CA ALA A 99 0.53 5.71 -18.03
C ALA A 99 1.79 5.95 -17.18
N SER A 100 2.34 7.17 -17.18
CA SER A 100 3.49 7.57 -16.36
C SER A 100 3.11 7.88 -14.90
N ARG A 101 1.81 7.93 -14.57
CA ARG A 101 1.37 8.12 -13.18
C ARG A 101 1.79 6.92 -12.33
N PRO A 102 2.42 7.14 -11.17
CA PRO A 102 2.69 6.06 -10.23
C PRO A 102 1.38 5.41 -9.81
N ARG A 103 1.33 4.08 -9.85
CA ARG A 103 0.16 3.32 -9.44
C ARG A 103 -0.08 3.54 -7.95
N PRO A 104 -1.25 4.02 -7.53
CA PRO A 104 -1.52 4.28 -6.12
C PRO A 104 -1.52 2.96 -5.33
N VAL A 105 -0.85 2.96 -4.19
CA VAL A 105 -0.86 1.86 -3.21
C VAL A 105 -1.89 2.18 -2.15
N TYR A 106 -2.73 1.20 -1.81
CA TYR A 106 -3.81 1.36 -0.84
C TYR A 106 -3.60 0.41 0.33
N LEU A 107 -3.89 0.90 1.54
CA LEU A 107 -4.04 0.04 2.71
C LEU A 107 -5.45 -0.56 2.68
N ILE A 108 -5.52 -1.87 2.50
CA ILE A 108 -6.81 -2.59 2.48
C ILE A 108 -7.27 -2.84 3.91
N ASP A 109 -6.37 -3.35 4.76
CA ASP A 109 -6.69 -3.71 6.14
C ASP A 109 -5.53 -3.53 7.10
N LEU A 110 -5.87 -3.43 8.38
CA LEU A 110 -4.94 -3.33 9.49
C LEU A 110 -5.38 -4.23 10.65
N ALA A 111 -4.43 -5.01 11.18
CA ALA A 111 -4.62 -5.78 12.39
C ALA A 111 -3.50 -5.45 13.39
N GLY A 112 -3.85 -5.53 14.68
CA GLY A 112 -2.90 -5.43 15.77
C GLY A 112 -3.16 -6.56 16.76
N TYR A 113 -2.10 -7.06 17.38
CA TYR A 113 -2.21 -8.08 18.42
C TYR A 113 -2.54 -7.42 19.75
N LYS A 114 -3.57 -7.94 20.42
CA LYS A 114 -3.89 -7.59 21.80
C LYS A 114 -3.66 -8.83 22.66
N ALA A 115 -2.70 -8.75 23.57
CA ALA A 115 -2.42 -9.83 24.49
C ALA A 115 -3.62 -10.08 25.45
N PRO A 116 -3.74 -11.28 26.03
CA PRO A 116 -4.75 -11.58 27.05
C PRO A 116 -4.62 -10.66 28.28
N ARG A 117 -5.72 -10.48 29.02
CA ARG A 117 -5.77 -9.64 30.23
C ARG A 117 -4.79 -10.05 31.32
N GLU A 118 -4.32 -11.29 31.30
CA GLU A 118 -3.31 -11.80 32.23
C GLU A 118 -1.98 -11.03 32.12
N HIS A 119 -1.69 -10.51 30.93
CA HIS A 119 -0.51 -9.72 30.63
C HIS A 119 -0.68 -8.23 30.98
N GLU A 120 -1.89 -7.82 31.38
CA GLU A 120 -2.21 -6.45 31.73
C GLU A 120 -1.61 -6.09 33.11
N ALA A 121 -0.93 -4.94 33.16
CA ALA A 121 -0.36 -4.41 34.38
C ALA A 121 -0.63 -2.91 34.52
N SER A 122 -1.21 -2.54 35.66
CA SER A 122 -1.30 -1.16 36.11
C SER A 122 0.09 -0.64 36.49
N ARG A 123 0.25 0.69 36.50
CA ARG A 123 1.55 1.31 36.83
C ARG A 123 2.01 0.90 38.24
N ALA A 124 1.06 0.86 39.17
CA ALA A 124 1.31 0.40 40.54
C ALA A 124 1.76 -1.07 40.59
N LYS A 125 1.08 -1.95 39.83
CA LYS A 125 1.46 -3.37 39.73
C LYS A 125 2.86 -3.54 39.14
N THR A 126 3.19 -2.78 38.10
CA THR A 126 4.52 -2.80 37.46
C THR A 126 5.62 -2.34 38.40
N ILE A 127 5.43 -1.22 39.12
CA ILE A 127 6.41 -0.71 40.10
C ILE A 127 6.61 -1.71 41.24
N ALA A 128 5.52 -2.25 41.78
CA ALA A 128 5.59 -3.27 42.83
C ALA A 128 6.31 -4.54 42.33
N HIS A 129 6.03 -4.97 41.10
CA HIS A 129 6.69 -6.11 40.48
C HIS A 129 8.21 -5.89 40.34
N PHE A 130 8.64 -4.75 39.76
CA PHE A 130 10.08 -4.44 39.63
C PHE A 130 10.79 -4.33 40.97
N GLY A 131 10.13 -3.82 42.02
CA GLY A 131 10.67 -3.82 43.37
C GLY A 131 10.89 -5.23 43.92
N ARG A 132 9.98 -6.17 43.63
CA ARG A 132 10.09 -7.58 44.03
C ARG A 132 11.14 -8.37 43.26
N CYS A 133 11.49 -7.94 42.04
CA CYS A 133 12.54 -8.58 41.25
C CYS A 133 13.93 -8.49 41.92
N GLY A 134 14.13 -7.55 42.85
CA GLY A 134 15.36 -7.43 43.64
C GLY A 134 16.62 -7.05 42.84
N ARG A 135 16.47 -6.66 41.57
CA ARG A 135 17.58 -6.34 40.65
C ARG A 135 17.88 -4.84 40.53
N PHE A 136 17.08 -3.97 41.13
CA PHE A 136 17.18 -2.53 41.00
C PHE A 136 17.52 -1.87 42.33
N SER A 137 18.42 -0.88 42.30
CA SER A 137 18.66 -0.01 43.45
C SER A 137 17.47 0.93 43.68
N GLY A 138 17.40 1.54 44.86
CA GLY A 138 16.35 2.53 45.18
C GLY A 138 16.32 3.70 44.21
N GLU A 139 17.50 4.16 43.75
CA GLU A 139 17.61 5.24 42.76
C GLU A 139 17.09 4.80 41.38
N SER A 140 17.45 3.59 40.92
CA SER A 140 16.94 3.03 39.66
C SER A 140 15.43 2.84 39.71
N MET A 141 14.88 2.41 40.85
CA MET A 141 13.43 2.28 41.05
C MET A 141 12.72 3.64 41.00
N ALA A 142 13.29 4.66 41.66
CA ALA A 142 12.73 6.02 41.61
C ALA A 142 12.76 6.59 40.18
N PHE A 143 13.82 6.30 39.41
CA PHE A 143 13.92 6.68 38.01
C PHE A 143 12.89 5.95 37.13
N GLN A 144 12.76 4.63 37.26
CA GLN A 144 11.76 3.84 36.52
C GLN A 144 10.33 4.30 36.82
N LYS A 145 10.02 4.62 38.08
CA LYS A 145 8.73 5.19 38.47
C LYS A 145 8.46 6.51 37.75
N ARG A 146 9.41 7.45 37.77
CA ARG A 146 9.29 8.74 37.06
C ARG A 146 9.12 8.55 35.55
N MET A 147 9.83 7.61 34.95
CA MET A 147 9.66 7.27 33.54
C MET A 147 8.26 6.74 33.25
N LEU A 148 7.78 5.79 34.07
CA LEU A 148 6.47 5.18 33.87
C LEU A 148 5.33 6.20 33.99
N GLU A 149 5.41 7.10 34.96
CA GLU A 149 4.45 8.20 35.16
C GLU A 149 4.41 9.20 33.99
N ARG A 150 5.54 9.38 33.29
CA ARG A 150 5.68 10.33 32.17
C ARG A 150 5.59 9.68 30.79
N SER A 151 5.47 8.37 30.72
CA SER A 151 5.49 7.60 29.46
C SER A 151 4.22 7.73 28.61
N GLY A 152 3.12 8.27 29.18
CA GLY A 152 1.81 8.28 28.53
C GLY A 152 1.12 6.90 28.48
N LEU A 153 1.70 5.86 29.08
CA LEU A 153 1.10 4.52 29.15
C LEU A 153 -0.11 4.51 30.10
N GLY A 154 -1.21 3.89 29.69
CA GLY A 154 -2.41 3.74 30.52
C GLY A 154 -2.29 2.63 31.56
N GLU A 155 -3.27 2.53 32.46
CA GLU A 155 -3.32 1.50 33.51
C GLU A 155 -3.61 0.08 32.98
N ALA A 156 -3.98 -0.05 31.70
CA ALA A 156 -4.26 -1.30 31.01
C ALA A 156 -3.14 -1.69 30.00
N THR A 157 -1.88 -1.38 30.35
CA THR A 157 -0.73 -1.66 29.48
C THR A 157 -0.32 -3.13 29.61
N HIS A 158 -0.04 -3.79 28.49
CA HIS A 158 0.33 -5.20 28.47
C HIS A 158 1.86 -5.36 28.44
N PHE A 159 2.38 -6.30 29.21
CA PHE A 159 3.80 -6.66 29.24
C PHE A 159 3.99 -8.13 28.82
N PRO A 160 5.13 -8.47 28.18
CA PRO A 160 5.52 -9.86 27.94
C PRO A 160 5.53 -10.67 29.25
N THR A 161 5.11 -11.93 29.20
CA THR A 161 5.10 -12.81 30.40
C THR A 161 6.47 -12.87 31.05
N SER A 162 7.52 -12.89 30.22
CA SER A 162 8.92 -12.89 30.64
C SER A 162 9.30 -11.74 31.58
N LEU A 163 8.61 -10.60 31.49
CA LEU A 163 8.87 -9.41 32.30
C LEU A 163 7.98 -9.30 33.54
N ILE A 164 6.87 -10.04 33.61
CA ILE A 164 5.91 -10.00 34.72
C ILE A 164 5.88 -11.30 35.55
N SER A 165 6.66 -12.30 35.16
CA SER A 165 6.88 -13.53 35.94
C SER A 165 7.90 -13.32 37.06
N LEU A 166 7.74 -14.04 38.18
CA LEU A 166 8.74 -14.14 39.24
C LEU A 166 9.16 -15.61 39.39
N PRO A 167 10.44 -15.96 39.15
CA PRO A 167 11.52 -15.10 38.67
C PRO A 167 11.30 -14.60 37.23
N VAL A 168 11.92 -13.47 36.89
CA VAL A 168 11.94 -12.91 35.53
C VAL A 168 12.69 -13.86 34.60
N ASP A 169 12.02 -14.37 33.56
CA ASP A 169 12.58 -15.32 32.57
C ASP A 169 12.67 -14.69 31.18
N MET A 170 13.81 -14.05 30.91
CA MET A 170 14.13 -13.40 29.64
C MET A 170 14.97 -14.30 28.72
N CYS A 171 14.73 -15.61 28.72
CA CYS A 171 15.42 -16.53 27.82
C CYS A 171 14.91 -16.44 26.37
N LEU A 172 15.68 -17.01 25.43
CA LEU A 172 15.31 -17.02 24.01
C LEU A 172 14.02 -17.81 23.74
N ARG A 173 13.71 -18.81 24.57
CA ARG A 173 12.50 -19.63 24.44
C ARG A 173 11.24 -18.80 24.69
N THR A 174 11.17 -18.09 25.81
CA THR A 174 10.02 -17.22 26.14
C THR A 174 9.88 -16.09 25.13
N ALA A 175 10.99 -15.47 24.72
CA ALA A 175 10.97 -14.45 23.67
C ALA A 175 10.42 -14.98 22.34
N ARG A 176 10.74 -16.24 21.98
CA ARG A 176 10.25 -16.89 20.76
C ARG A 176 8.76 -17.22 20.84
N GLU A 177 8.30 -17.77 21.96
CA GLU A 177 6.89 -18.09 22.21
C GLU A 177 6.01 -16.84 22.10
N GLU A 178 6.40 -15.76 22.78
CA GLU A 178 5.69 -14.46 22.74
C GLU A 178 5.69 -13.86 21.34
N SER A 179 6.85 -13.84 20.66
CA SER A 179 6.94 -13.33 19.30
C SER A 179 6.06 -14.13 18.35
N HIS A 180 6.02 -15.46 18.48
CA HIS A 180 5.16 -16.31 17.66
C HIS A 180 3.68 -15.97 17.90
N ALA A 181 3.25 -15.84 19.14
CA ALA A 181 1.86 -15.48 19.48
C ALA A 181 1.45 -14.14 18.83
N VAL A 182 2.31 -13.13 18.96
CA VAL A 182 2.08 -11.80 18.36
C VAL A 182 2.02 -11.89 16.84
N ILE A 183 3.05 -12.45 16.21
CA ILE A 183 3.21 -12.45 14.76
C ILE A 183 2.07 -13.20 14.09
N PHE A 184 1.82 -14.43 14.54
CA PHE A 184 0.77 -15.25 13.94
C PHE A 184 -0.62 -14.73 14.27
N GLY A 185 -0.84 -14.19 15.47
CA GLY A 185 -2.11 -13.54 15.80
C GLY A 185 -2.42 -12.33 14.91
N VAL A 186 -1.41 -11.50 14.57
CA VAL A 186 -1.61 -10.39 13.61
C VAL A 186 -1.88 -10.90 12.20
N VAL A 187 -1.11 -11.89 11.73
CA VAL A 187 -1.24 -12.41 10.36
C VAL A 187 -2.58 -13.11 10.17
N ASP A 188 -3.02 -13.92 11.14
CA ASP A 188 -4.33 -14.57 11.13
C ASP A 188 -5.45 -13.51 11.02
N GLU A 189 -5.39 -12.48 11.86
CA GLU A 189 -6.43 -11.46 11.92
C GLU A 189 -6.47 -10.57 10.66
N VAL A 190 -5.32 -10.22 10.07
CA VAL A 190 -5.29 -9.39 8.86
C VAL A 190 -5.75 -10.17 7.63
N LEU A 191 -5.36 -11.44 7.50
CA LEU A 191 -5.84 -12.30 6.42
C LEU A 191 -7.35 -12.53 6.54
N ARG A 192 -7.84 -12.76 7.76
CA ARG A 192 -9.28 -12.90 8.04
C ARG A 192 -10.07 -11.64 7.71
N LYS A 193 -9.58 -10.45 8.08
CA LYS A 193 -10.25 -9.17 7.80
C LYS A 193 -10.26 -8.83 6.31
N SER A 194 -9.12 -9.00 5.65
CA SER A 194 -8.96 -8.66 4.23
C SER A 194 -9.62 -9.65 3.28
N GLY A 195 -9.85 -10.89 3.71
CA GLY A 195 -10.35 -11.96 2.85
C GLY A 195 -9.36 -12.38 1.76
N VAL A 196 -8.11 -11.91 1.83
CA VAL A 196 -7.05 -12.24 0.88
C VAL A 196 -6.45 -13.61 1.24
N ALA A 197 -6.37 -14.51 0.27
CA ALA A 197 -5.68 -15.78 0.46
C ALA A 197 -4.18 -15.52 0.67
N ALA A 198 -3.56 -16.21 1.62
CA ALA A 198 -2.12 -16.07 1.87
C ALA A 198 -1.25 -16.35 0.62
N ALA A 199 -1.73 -17.24 -0.26
CA ALA A 199 -1.09 -17.55 -1.54
C ALA A 199 -1.10 -16.37 -2.54
N ASP A 200 -1.93 -15.35 -2.36
CA ASP A 200 -1.98 -14.17 -3.23
C ASP A 200 -1.08 -13.01 -2.73
N VAL A 201 -0.44 -13.18 -1.58
CA VAL A 201 0.52 -12.21 -1.04
C VAL A 201 1.84 -12.31 -1.80
N GLY A 202 2.18 -11.27 -2.57
CA GLY A 202 3.41 -11.23 -3.37
C GLY A 202 4.65 -10.70 -2.65
N VAL A 203 4.47 -9.87 -1.62
CA VAL A 203 5.57 -9.23 -0.87
C VAL A 203 5.24 -9.24 0.62
N LEU A 204 6.18 -9.74 1.43
CA LEU A 204 6.10 -9.73 2.88
C LEU A 204 7.26 -8.91 3.44
N ILE A 205 6.93 -7.87 4.20
CA ILE A 205 7.90 -7.03 4.89
C ILE A 205 7.75 -7.27 6.38
N PHE A 206 8.80 -7.76 7.02
CA PHE A 206 8.84 -7.99 8.46
C PHE A 206 10.00 -7.20 9.07
N ASN A 207 9.73 -6.49 10.17
CA ASN A 207 10.72 -5.75 10.93
C ASN A 207 10.62 -6.15 12.41
N SER A 208 11.76 -6.44 13.03
CA SER A 208 11.89 -6.61 14.46
C SER A 208 13.26 -6.12 14.90
N SER A 209 13.30 -5.39 16.02
CA SER A 209 14.53 -5.03 16.73
C SER A 209 14.78 -5.90 17.97
N LEU A 210 13.80 -6.73 18.35
CA LEU A 210 13.81 -7.49 19.61
C LEU A 210 14.39 -8.90 19.45
N LEU A 211 14.16 -9.53 18.31
CA LEU A 211 14.58 -10.91 18.06
C LEU A 211 14.87 -11.11 16.57
N SER A 212 15.91 -11.88 16.25
CA SER A 212 16.27 -12.30 14.89
C SER A 212 16.56 -13.81 14.91
N PRO A 213 15.52 -14.66 14.90
CA PRO A 213 15.71 -16.10 15.01
C PRO A 213 16.22 -16.70 13.70
N THR A 214 16.80 -17.89 13.81
CA THR A 214 17.07 -18.78 12.66
C THR A 214 16.11 -19.98 12.76
N PRO A 215 15.25 -20.21 11.75
CA PRO A 215 15.04 -19.42 10.53
C PRO A 215 14.37 -18.06 10.80
N SER A 216 14.48 -17.12 9.84
CA SER A 216 13.94 -15.75 9.96
C SER A 216 12.42 -15.73 10.14
N PHE A 217 11.88 -14.65 10.73
CA PHE A 217 10.43 -14.50 10.87
C PHE A 217 9.67 -14.52 9.54
N THR A 218 10.21 -13.90 8.49
CA THR A 218 9.64 -13.98 7.15
C THR A 218 9.53 -15.43 6.69
N SER A 219 10.59 -16.23 6.89
CA SER A 219 10.59 -17.65 6.54
C SER A 219 9.56 -18.44 7.34
N LEU A 220 9.40 -18.14 8.63
CA LEU A 220 8.40 -18.78 9.49
C LEU A 220 6.97 -18.47 9.03
N ILE A 221 6.68 -17.22 8.65
CA ILE A 221 5.38 -16.80 8.15
C ILE A 221 5.09 -17.47 6.80
N VAL A 222 6.03 -17.39 5.85
CA VAL A 222 5.87 -17.98 4.50
C VAL A 222 5.57 -19.47 4.61
N ASN A 223 6.33 -20.20 5.44
CA ASN A 223 6.16 -21.64 5.62
C ASN A 223 4.84 -21.99 6.31
N ARG A 224 4.44 -21.25 7.35
CA ARG A 224 3.20 -21.54 8.10
C ARG A 224 1.93 -21.32 7.27
N TYR A 225 1.90 -20.28 6.44
CA TYR A 225 0.71 -19.89 5.68
C TYR A 225 0.70 -20.37 4.23
N GLY A 226 1.73 -21.11 3.80
CA GLY A 226 1.83 -21.59 2.41
C GLY A 226 1.88 -20.46 1.39
N MET A 227 2.58 -19.37 1.71
CA MET A 227 2.77 -18.25 0.76
C MET A 227 3.64 -18.71 -0.41
N ARG A 228 3.55 -18.04 -1.57
CA ARG A 228 4.25 -18.46 -2.78
C ARG A 228 5.78 -18.56 -2.59
N PRO A 229 6.45 -19.60 -3.12
CA PRO A 229 7.91 -19.65 -3.18
C PRO A 229 8.41 -18.48 -4.02
N GLY A 230 9.15 -17.55 -3.42
CA GLY A 230 9.65 -16.34 -4.10
C GLY A 230 8.98 -15.03 -3.70
N VAL A 231 8.26 -14.97 -2.58
CA VAL A 231 7.91 -13.69 -1.94
C VAL A 231 9.18 -12.86 -1.77
N SER A 232 9.30 -11.79 -2.57
CA SER A 232 10.50 -10.95 -2.61
C SER A 232 10.65 -10.22 -1.29
N LEU A 233 11.72 -10.53 -0.56
CA LEU A 233 12.23 -9.65 0.48
C LEU A 233 12.69 -8.35 -0.18
N PRO A 234 12.20 -7.17 0.24
CA PRO A 234 12.76 -5.92 -0.22
C PRO A 234 14.25 -5.93 0.12
N GLN A 235 15.12 -5.93 -0.88
CA GLN A 235 16.53 -5.77 -0.62
C GLN A 235 16.71 -4.39 0.03
N PRO A 236 17.38 -4.29 1.19
CA PRO A 236 17.70 -3.00 1.75
C PRO A 236 18.49 -2.24 0.68
N GLN A 237 17.98 -1.09 0.26
CA GLN A 237 18.76 -0.23 -0.62
C GLN A 237 20.06 0.07 0.10
N ARG A 238 21.17 -0.47 -0.42
CA ARG A 238 22.52 -0.22 0.05
C ARG A 238 22.84 1.25 -0.23
N HIS A 239 22.33 2.16 0.59
CA HIS A 239 22.96 3.46 0.74
C HIS A 239 24.31 3.20 1.41
N GLY A 240 25.37 3.46 0.67
CA GLY A 240 26.75 3.22 1.07
C GLY A 240 27.08 3.97 2.35
N MET A 241 26.87 3.32 3.49
CA MET A 241 27.41 3.76 4.77
C MET A 241 28.88 3.34 4.79
N GLN A 242 29.75 4.20 4.24
CA GLN A 242 31.18 4.11 4.41
C GLN A 242 31.49 4.09 5.91
N ARG A 243 31.86 2.91 6.43
CA ARG A 243 32.48 2.78 7.75
C ARG A 243 33.80 3.53 7.71
N ARG A 244 33.85 4.73 8.29
CA ARG A 244 35.12 5.37 8.68
C ARG A 244 35.75 4.51 9.77
N HIS A 245 36.75 3.72 9.39
CA HIS A 245 37.69 3.17 10.35
C HIS A 245 38.54 4.32 10.90
N HIS A 246 38.33 4.66 12.17
CA HIS A 246 39.36 5.35 12.95
C HIS A 246 40.53 4.38 13.12
N ARG A 247 41.67 4.70 12.52
CA ARG A 247 42.96 4.18 12.98
C ARG A 247 43.35 4.98 14.22
N HIS A 248 43.79 4.24 15.24
CA HIS A 248 44.58 4.75 16.35
C HIS A 248 45.90 5.34 15.84
#